data_AF-A0A523E7B3-F1
#
_entry.id   AF-A0A523E7B3-F1
#
_cell.length_a   1.000
_cell.length_b   1.000
_cell.length_c   1.000
_cell.angle_alpha   90.00
_cell.angle_beta   90.00
_cell.angle_gamma   90.00
#
_symmetry.space_group_name_H-M   'P 1'
#
loop_
_entity.id
_entity.type
_entity.pdbx_description
1 polymer ?
#
loop_
_entity_poly.entity_id
_entity_poly.type
_entity_poly.pdbx_seq_one_letter_code
_entity_poly.pdbx_strand_id
1 'polypeptide(L)'
;MRDSPRCRYISTHGGVIRCRHPVHAQAFCRWHYRALLQGEITEEGYLSDSLSDQVRRREINYFGVHPEAVLVGPGSEPVPGGGGDPEADGPG
;
A
#
# COMPACT_ATOMS: atom_id res chain seq x y z
N MET A 1 12.34 11.01 -24.25
CA MET A 1 11.78 9.69 -23.85
C MET A 1 10.34 9.94 -23.42
N ARG A 2 9.33 9.32 -24.03
CA ARG A 2 7.95 9.44 -23.55
C ARG A 2 7.82 8.52 -22.34
N ASP A 3 7.52 9.05 -21.16
CA ASP A 3 7.12 8.23 -20.02
C ASP A 3 5.94 7.34 -20.46
N SER A 4 6.09 6.03 -20.29
CA SER A 4 4.97 5.11 -20.52
C SER A 4 3.79 5.53 -19.66
N PRO A 5 2.55 5.50 -20.18
CA PRO A 5 1.39 5.92 -19.40
C PRO A 5 1.28 5.07 -18.13
N ARG A 6 1.12 5.75 -16.99
CA ARG A 6 1.00 5.16 -15.65
C ARG A 6 -0.46 5.09 -15.23
N CYS A 7 -0.76 4.15 -14.34
CA CYS A 7 -2.09 3.99 -13.77
C CYS A 7 -2.64 5.32 -13.22
N ARG A 8 -3.90 5.63 -13.53
CA ARG A 8 -4.61 6.83 -13.08
C ARG A 8 -4.90 6.83 -11.58
N TYR A 9 -4.92 5.67 -10.93
CA TYR A 9 -5.31 5.56 -9.53
C TYR A 9 -4.50 6.48 -8.60
N ILE A 10 -5.23 7.22 -7.76
CA ILE A 10 -4.70 8.12 -6.74
C ILE A 10 -5.10 7.57 -5.37
N SER A 11 -4.10 7.13 -4.61
CA SER A 11 -4.29 6.82 -3.18
C SER A 11 -4.48 8.12 -2.42
N THR A 12 -5.50 8.14 -1.56
CA THR A 12 -5.80 9.27 -0.65
C THR A 12 -5.28 9.02 0.76
N HIS A 13 -4.61 7.88 0.99
CA HIS A 13 -4.13 7.48 2.30
C HIS A 13 -2.71 8.02 2.54
N GLY A 14 -2.54 8.95 3.49
CA GLY A 14 -1.23 9.51 3.85
C GLY A 14 -0.64 10.55 2.89
N GLY A 15 -1.42 11.01 1.90
CA GLY A 15 -1.00 11.97 0.87
C GLY A 15 -1.49 11.59 -0.53
N VAL A 16 -1.18 12.41 -1.54
CA VAL A 16 -1.52 12.11 -2.96
C VAL A 16 -0.44 11.20 -3.55
N ILE A 17 -0.62 9.88 -3.43
CA ILE A 17 0.30 8.88 -4.00
C ILE A 17 -0.32 8.28 -5.26
N ARG A 18 0.40 8.37 -6.39
CA ARG A 18 -0.03 7.78 -7.67
C ARG A 18 0.52 6.37 -7.84
N CYS A 19 -0.33 5.47 -8.33
CA CYS A 19 0.08 4.12 -8.69
C CYS A 19 1.12 4.17 -9.82
N ARG A 20 2.28 3.51 -9.62
CA ARG A 20 3.41 3.56 -10.55
C ARG A 20 3.38 2.47 -11.62
N HIS A 21 2.43 1.54 -11.55
CA HIS A 21 2.30 0.44 -12.50
C HIS A 21 1.89 0.92 -13.90
N PRO A 22 2.31 0.21 -14.96
CA PRO A 22 1.95 0.53 -16.33
C PRO A 22 0.43 0.39 -16.54
N VAL A 23 -0.12 1.24 -17.42
CA VAL A 23 -1.52 1.13 -17.86
C VAL A 23 -1.74 -0.20 -18.58
N HIS A 24 -2.87 -0.83 -18.26
CA HIS A 24 -3.39 -2.02 -18.93
C HIS A 24 -4.65 -1.71 -19.73
N ALA A 25 -5.67 -1.12 -19.08
CA ALA A 25 -6.97 -0.82 -19.69
C ALA A 25 -7.63 0.38 -19.01
N GLN A 26 -8.35 1.21 -19.77
CA GLN A 26 -9.06 2.41 -19.28
C GLN A 26 -8.20 3.35 -18.41
N ALA A 27 -6.91 3.51 -18.75
CA ALA A 27 -5.93 4.26 -17.96
C ALA A 27 -5.60 3.67 -16.56
N PHE A 28 -6.01 2.44 -16.25
CA PHE A 28 -5.66 1.72 -15.01
C PHE A 28 -4.70 0.57 -15.26
N CYS A 29 -3.91 0.20 -14.26
CA CYS A 29 -3.13 -1.05 -14.27
C CYS A 29 -4.08 -2.26 -14.14
N ARG A 30 -3.58 -3.48 -14.38
CA ARG A 30 -4.41 -4.70 -14.36
C ARG A 30 -5.17 -4.90 -13.04
N TRP A 31 -4.57 -4.50 -11.91
CA TRP A 31 -5.18 -4.67 -10.60
C TRP A 31 -6.26 -3.61 -10.33
N HIS A 32 -5.93 -2.32 -10.48
CA HIS A 32 -6.91 -1.23 -10.31
C HIS A 32 -8.03 -1.26 -11.35
N TYR A 33 -7.80 -1.83 -12.53
CA TYR A 33 -8.86 -2.07 -13.51
C TYR A 33 -9.90 -3.08 -13.02
N ARG A 34 -9.49 -4.11 -12.26
CA ARG A 34 -10.45 -5.06 -11.66
C ARG A 34 -11.29 -4.40 -10.57
N ALA A 35 -10.65 -3.57 -9.75
CA ALA A 35 -11.35 -2.79 -8.73
C ALA A 35 -12.34 -1.79 -9.36
N LEU A 36 -11.99 -1.16 -10.50
CA LEU A 36 -12.93 -0.37 -11.30
C LEU A 36 -14.15 -1.21 -11.75
N LEU A 37 -13.92 -2.39 -12.32
CA LEU A 37 -15.01 -3.28 -12.76
C LEU A 37 -15.91 -3.75 -11.60
N GLN A 38 -15.40 -3.77 -10.38
CA GLN A 38 -16.14 -4.13 -9.17
C GLN A 38 -16.85 -2.93 -8.53
N GLY A 39 -16.70 -1.71 -9.08
CA GLY A 39 -17.27 -0.48 -8.50
C GLY A 39 -16.56 -0.01 -7.22
N GLU A 40 -15.35 -0.51 -6.96
CA GLU A 40 -14.55 -0.16 -5.78
C GLU A 40 -13.77 1.16 -6.00
N ILE A 41 -13.57 1.54 -7.26
CA ILE A 41 -12.86 2.75 -7.71
C ILE A 41 -13.72 3.43 -8.78
N THR A 42 -13.68 4.76 -8.84
CA THR A 42 -14.35 5.56 -9.87
C THR A 42 -13.52 5.67 -11.15
N GLU A 43 -14.13 6.09 -12.26
CA GLU A 43 -13.42 6.28 -13.55
C GLU A 43 -12.37 7.40 -13.50
N GLU A 44 -12.52 8.33 -12.55
CA GLU A 44 -11.57 9.40 -12.24
C GLU A 44 -10.35 8.89 -11.46
N GLY A 45 -10.41 7.67 -10.91
CA GLY A 45 -9.30 7.00 -10.25
C GLY A 45 -9.21 7.21 -8.74
N TYR A 46 -10.34 7.44 -8.09
CA TYR A 46 -10.47 7.51 -6.63
C TYR A 46 -11.22 6.31 -6.08
N LEU A 47 -11.06 6.00 -4.80
CA LEU A 47 -11.92 5.03 -4.12
C LEU A 47 -13.38 5.46 -4.20
N SER A 48 -14.27 4.49 -4.43
CA SER A 48 -15.70 4.73 -4.39
C SER A 48 -16.17 4.96 -2.95
N ASP A 49 -17.06 5.94 -2.76
CA ASP A 49 -17.72 6.18 -1.48
C ASP A 49 -18.65 5.02 -1.07
N SER A 50 -19.10 4.21 -2.03
CA SER A 50 -19.91 3.02 -1.76
C SER A 50 -19.11 1.86 -1.15
N LEU A 51 -17.78 1.89 -1.22
CA LEU A 51 -16.93 0.85 -0.63
C LEU A 51 -16.75 1.10 0.88
N SER A 52 -17.51 0.36 1.69
CA SER A 52 -17.49 0.47 3.15
C SER A 52 -16.41 -0.40 3.83
N ASP A 53 -15.96 -1.47 3.16
CA ASP A 53 -14.94 -2.38 3.69
C ASP A 53 -13.57 -1.69 3.82
N GLN A 54 -13.18 -1.41 5.07
CA GLN A 54 -11.94 -0.71 5.39
C GLN A 54 -10.69 -1.55 5.08
N VAL A 55 -10.77 -2.88 5.18
CA VAL A 55 -9.67 -3.76 4.82
C VAL A 55 -9.44 -3.67 3.31
N ARG A 56 -10.52 -3.78 2.53
CA ARG A 56 -10.45 -3.67 1.08
C ARG A 56 -9.98 -2.29 0.60
N ARG A 57 -10.47 -1.21 1.22
CA ARG A 57 -9.98 0.16 0.95
C ARG A 57 -8.48 0.29 1.20
N ARG A 58 -7.97 -0.34 2.25
CA ARG A 58 -6.53 -0.35 2.57
C ARG A 58 -5.75 -1.09 1.48
N GLU A 59 -6.19 -2.29 1.09
CA GLU A 59 -5.55 -3.04 0.00
C GLU A 59 -5.44 -2.21 -1.29
N ILE A 60 -6.54 -1.54 -1.67
CA ILE A 60 -6.60 -0.70 -2.87
C ILE A 60 -5.67 0.50 -2.79
N ASN A 61 -5.62 1.17 -1.63
CA ASN A 61 -4.77 2.34 -1.41
C ASN A 61 -3.27 2.01 -1.43
N TYR A 62 -2.88 0.84 -0.91
CA TYR A 62 -1.47 0.47 -0.77
C TYR A 62 -0.95 -0.42 -1.90
N PHE A 63 -1.81 -0.80 -2.87
CA PHE A 63 -1.36 -1.56 -4.03
C PHE A 63 -0.31 -0.78 -4.85
N GLY A 64 0.89 -1.36 -4.98
CA GLY A 64 1.99 -0.78 -5.74
C GLY A 64 2.74 0.35 -5.02
N VAL A 65 2.45 0.59 -3.75
CA VAL A 65 3.25 1.45 -2.87
C VAL A 65 4.29 0.52 -2.22
N HIS A 66 5.56 0.64 -2.60
CA HIS A 66 6.63 -0.08 -1.92
C HIS A 66 6.65 0.36 -0.43
N PRO A 67 6.68 -0.55 0.55
CA PRO A 67 6.68 -0.20 1.96
C PRO A 67 7.88 0.65 2.39
N GLU A 68 8.96 0.68 1.61
CA GLU A 68 10.09 1.60 1.82
C GLU A 68 9.70 3.09 1.68
N ALA A 69 8.60 3.42 1.00
CA ALA A 69 8.06 4.79 0.96
C ALA A 69 7.22 5.16 2.19
N VAL A 70 6.92 4.19 3.07
CA VAL A 70 6.13 4.39 4.31
C VAL A 70 7.02 4.44 5.56
N LEU A 71 8.33 4.17 5.41
CA LEU A 71 9.30 4.27 6.51
C LEU A 71 10.20 5.50 6.36
N VAL A 72 9.70 6.71 6.67
CA VAL A 72 10.43 7.66 7.54
C VAL A 72 9.43 8.69 8.09
N GLY A 73 8.75 8.36 9.19
CA GLY A 73 8.42 9.36 10.20
C GLY A 73 9.55 9.34 11.24
N PRO A 74 10.12 10.47 11.68
CA PRO A 74 11.10 10.46 12.76
C PRO A 74 10.37 10.12 14.07
N GLY A 75 10.57 8.92 14.62
CA GLY A 75 10.05 8.62 15.96
C GLY A 75 9.67 7.18 16.29
N SER A 76 10.24 6.17 15.63
CA SER A 76 10.13 4.79 16.13
C SER A 76 11.52 4.25 16.35
N GLU A 77 12.10 4.60 17.49
CA GLU A 77 13.28 3.93 18.00
C GLU A 77 12.94 2.45 18.20
N PRO A 78 13.78 1.52 17.71
CA PRO A 78 13.64 0.13 18.07
C PRO A 78 13.94 -0.01 19.56
N VAL A 79 12.95 -0.46 20.34
CA VAL A 79 13.19 -0.95 21.70
C VAL A 79 14.26 -2.05 21.63
N PRO A 80 15.41 -1.91 22.30
CA PRO A 80 16.38 -2.98 22.36
C PRO A 80 15.72 -4.16 23.09
N GLY A 81 15.60 -5.28 22.39
CA GLY A 81 15.10 -6.53 22.92
C GLY A 81 15.87 -6.89 24.19
N GLY A 82 15.13 -7.17 25.26
CA GLY A 82 15.67 -7.73 26.48
C GLY A 82 16.39 -9.03 26.16
N GLY A 83 17.71 -9.02 26.36
CA GLY A 83 18.49 -10.25 26.46
C GLY A 83 17.99 -10.99 27.68
N GLY A 84 17.20 -12.04 27.47
CA GLY A 84 17.07 -13.11 28.44
C GLY A 84 18.29 -14.00 28.26
N ASP A 85 19.21 -13.93 29.21
CA ASP A 85 20.31 -14.89 29.33
C ASP A 85 19.75 -16.32 29.45
N PRO A 86 20.17 -17.27 28.61
CA PRO A 86 19.92 -18.68 28.83
C PRO A 86 21.04 -19.25 29.71
N GLU A 87 20.89 -19.23 31.03
CA GLU A 87 21.70 -20.10 31.89
C GLU A 87 20.96 -21.43 32.09
N ALA A 88 21.33 -22.39 31.24
CA ALA A 88 21.15 -23.79 31.47
C ALA A 88 22.30 -24.34 32.32
N ASP A 89 22.00 -25.46 32.98
CA ASP A 89 22.90 -26.46 33.56
C ASP A 89 23.24 -26.30 35.06
N GLY A 90 22.78 -27.28 35.85
CA GLY A 90 23.48 -27.72 37.08
C GLY A 90 24.81 -28.41 36.72
N PRO A 91 25.39 -29.32 37.51
CA PRO A 91 24.99 -29.91 38.79
C PRO A 91 26.03 -29.72 39.92
N GLY A 92 25.65 -30.01 41.16
CA GLY A 92 26.55 -30.07 42.32
C GLY A 92 25.82 -30.43 43.60
#